data_AF-A0A520XF03-F1
#
_entry.id   AF-A0A520XF03-F1
#
_cell.length_a   1.000
_cell.length_b   1.000
_cell.length_c   1.000
_cell.angle_alpha   90.00
_cell.angle_beta   90.00
_cell.angle_gamma   90.00
#
_symmetry.space_group_name_H-M   'P 1'
#
loop_
_entity.id
_entity.type
_entity.pdbx_description
1 polymer ?
#
loop_
_entity_poly.entity_id
_entity_poly.type
_entity_poly.pdbx_seq_one_letter_code
_entity_poly.pdbx_strand_id
1 'polypeptide(L)'
;MAKFFPFEYFEPVFDHSVCNMKRIRRELRLAEDLTAIDYVSIVILNIKKYNGDFIKTLSGVLRDSDVVSVKNDFVYLFLPGTDFEGSMNIIGDFKEFYEDVFDYIISSTILKDLKNVADVLSEISRLAIDKGWRL
;
A
#
# COMPACT_ATOMS: atom_id res chain seq x y z
N MET A 1 -5.58 -13.67 5.18
CA MET A 1 -4.22 -13.19 5.47
C MET A 1 -3.63 -12.54 4.23
N ALA A 2 -2.98 -11.39 4.37
CA ALA A 2 -2.31 -10.69 3.26
C ALA A 2 -1.32 -11.56 2.50
N LYS A 3 -1.07 -11.21 1.23
CA LYS A 3 -0.19 -11.95 0.34
C LYS A 3 1.22 -11.38 0.37
N PHE A 4 2.21 -12.26 0.58
CA PHE A 4 3.62 -11.90 0.54
C PHE A 4 4.21 -12.26 -0.82
N PHE A 5 4.84 -11.28 -1.47
CA PHE A 5 5.56 -11.50 -2.73
C PHE A 5 6.97 -10.91 -2.67
N PRO A 6 7.95 -11.54 -3.35
CA PRO A 6 9.25 -10.92 -3.56
C PRO A 6 9.11 -9.54 -4.21
N PHE A 7 9.96 -8.60 -3.81
CA PHE A 7 9.83 -7.19 -4.21
C PHE A 7 9.92 -6.98 -5.73
N GLU A 8 10.68 -7.82 -6.44
CA GLU A 8 10.78 -7.78 -7.90
C GLU A 8 9.43 -7.98 -8.63
N TYR A 9 8.43 -8.53 -7.93
CA TYR A 9 7.07 -8.69 -8.46
C TYR A 9 6.11 -7.60 -8.00
N PHE A 10 6.54 -6.66 -7.16
CA PHE A 10 5.65 -5.66 -6.57
C PHE A 10 4.96 -4.80 -7.64
N GLU A 11 5.72 -4.21 -8.56
CA GLU A 11 5.17 -3.39 -9.64
C GLU A 11 4.27 -4.20 -10.60
N PRO A 12 4.66 -5.39 -11.12
CA PRO A 12 3.76 -6.23 -11.91
C PRO A 12 2.46 -6.61 -11.20
N VAL A 13 2.52 -6.95 -9.90
CA VAL A 13 1.34 -7.30 -9.10
C VAL A 13 0.44 -6.08 -8.92
N PHE A 14 1.03 -4.91 -8.65
CA PHE A 14 0.29 -3.66 -8.50
C PHE A 14 -0.41 -3.27 -9.80
N ASP A 15 0.31 -3.28 -10.92
CA ASP A 15 -0.23 -2.95 -12.25
C ASP A 15 -1.38 -3.88 -12.66
N HIS A 16 -1.18 -5.20 -12.50
CA HIS A 16 -2.21 -6.18 -12.78
C HIS A 16 -3.45 -5.99 -11.90
N SER A 17 -3.27 -5.67 -10.62
CA SER A 17 -4.37 -5.45 -9.67
C SER A 17 -5.18 -4.20 -10.04
N VAL A 18 -4.49 -3.09 -10.34
CA VAL A 18 -5.12 -1.84 -10.82
C VAL A 18 -5.92 -2.08 -12.10
N CYS A 19 -5.35 -2.81 -13.06
CA CYS A 19 -6.04 -3.15 -14.31
C CYS A 19 -7.32 -3.95 -14.06
N ASN A 20 -7.27 -4.94 -13.17
CA ASN A 20 -8.44 -5.72 -12.80
C ASN A 20 -9.50 -4.89 -12.08
N MET A 21 -9.11 -4.04 -11.15
CA MET A 21 -10.04 -3.13 -10.47
C MET A 21 -10.74 -2.19 -11.47
N LYS A 22 -10.00 -1.62 -12.43
CA LYS A 22 -10.58 -0.78 -13.49
C LYS A 22 -11.57 -1.55 -14.34
N ARG A 23 -11.25 -2.81 -14.68
CA ARG A 23 -12.14 -3.69 -15.44
C ARG A 23 -13.43 -3.97 -14.66
N ILE A 24 -13.33 -4.34 -13.39
CA ILE A 24 -14.48 -4.60 -12.50
C ILE A 24 -15.35 -3.35 -12.38
N ARG A 25 -14.76 -2.18 -12.10
CA ARG A 25 -15.49 -0.90 -12.02
C ARG A 25 -16.30 -0.64 -13.30
N ARG A 26 -15.70 -0.83 -14.47
CA ARG A 26 -16.36 -0.65 -15.76
C ARG A 26 -17.49 -1.66 -15.98
N GLU A 27 -17.31 -2.91 -15.59
CA GLU A 27 -18.31 -3.97 -15.72
C GLU A 27 -19.51 -3.75 -14.78
N LEU A 28 -19.28 -3.26 -13.57
CA LEU A 28 -20.35 -3.02 -12.59
C LEU A 28 -21.22 -1.79 -12.90
N ARG A 29 -20.76 -0.88 -13.80
CA ARG A 29 -21.49 0.36 -14.20
C ARG A 29 -22.08 1.13 -13.00
N LEU A 30 -21.33 1.18 -11.91
CA LEU A 30 -21.82 1.78 -10.68
C LEU A 30 -22.03 3.28 -10.87
N ALA A 31 -23.21 3.75 -10.48
CA ALA A 31 -23.57 5.17 -10.52
C ALA A 31 -22.91 5.97 -9.38
N GLU A 32 -22.50 5.28 -8.31
CA GLU A 32 -21.91 5.86 -7.12
C GLU A 32 -20.42 5.46 -7.00
N ASP A 33 -19.61 6.36 -6.46
CA ASP A 33 -18.22 6.04 -6.11
C ASP A 33 -18.23 5.07 -4.90
N LEU A 34 -17.59 3.91 -5.04
CA LEU A 34 -17.43 2.90 -4.00
C LEU A 34 -15.96 2.85 -3.57
N THR A 35 -15.68 3.29 -2.34
CA THR A 35 -14.31 3.38 -1.80
C THR A 35 -13.52 2.07 -1.96
N ALA A 36 -14.19 0.93 -1.77
CA ALA A 36 -13.63 -0.42 -1.85
C ALA A 36 -13.10 -0.83 -3.24
N ILE A 37 -13.44 -0.09 -4.31
CA ILE A 37 -12.94 -0.37 -5.67
C ILE A 37 -12.41 0.88 -6.38
N ASP A 38 -12.59 2.06 -5.78
CA ASP A 38 -12.23 3.33 -6.39
C ASP A 38 -10.92 3.91 -5.90
N TYR A 39 -10.31 3.31 -4.89
CA TYR A 39 -9.06 3.79 -4.33
C TYR A 39 -8.01 2.71 -4.34
N VAL A 40 -6.78 3.14 -4.53
CA VAL A 40 -5.59 2.34 -4.28
C VAL A 40 -4.66 3.14 -3.41
N SER A 41 -4.06 2.48 -2.42
CA SER A 41 -3.04 3.08 -1.59
C SER A 41 -1.78 2.25 -1.59
N ILE A 42 -0.63 2.93 -1.60
CA ILE A 42 0.66 2.35 -1.29
C ILE A 42 1.15 2.97 0.01
N VAL A 43 1.59 2.11 0.93
CA VAL A 43 2.29 2.53 2.14
C VAL A 43 3.69 1.96 2.11
N ILE A 44 4.69 2.78 2.40
CA ILE A 44 6.05 2.31 2.63
C ILE A 44 6.39 2.55 4.10
N LEU A 45 6.78 1.48 4.79
CA LEU A 45 7.30 1.51 6.14
C LEU A 45 8.81 1.41 6.09
N ASN A 46 9.51 2.35 6.71
CA ASN A 46 10.96 2.31 6.93
C ASN A 46 11.22 1.80 8.34
N ILE A 47 11.65 0.54 8.44
CA ILE A 47 11.85 -0.17 9.71
C ILE A 47 13.20 0.25 10.30
N LYS A 48 13.16 1.03 11.37
CA LYS A 48 14.36 1.51 12.08
C LYS A 48 14.94 0.47 13.04
N LYS A 49 14.09 -0.36 13.62
CA LYS A 49 14.45 -1.38 14.61
C LYS A 49 13.69 -2.64 14.28
N TYR A 50 14.38 -3.72 13.93
CA TYR A 50 13.69 -4.97 13.64
C TYR A 50 13.09 -5.57 14.92
N ASN A 51 11.78 -5.77 14.93
CA ASN A 51 11.10 -6.57 15.93
C ASN A 51 10.62 -7.87 15.24
N GLY A 52 11.03 -9.03 15.76
CA GLY A 52 10.77 -10.34 15.13
C GLY A 52 9.30 -10.65 14.88
N ASP A 53 8.39 -10.05 15.66
CA ASP A 53 6.94 -10.24 15.50
C ASP A 53 6.26 -9.14 14.65
N PHE A 54 7.01 -8.14 14.16
CA PHE A 54 6.45 -7.01 13.40
C PHE A 54 5.74 -7.48 12.13
N ILE A 55 6.42 -8.24 11.28
CA ILE A 55 5.86 -8.75 10.01
C ILE A 55 4.68 -9.69 10.27
N LYS A 56 4.75 -10.49 11.35
CA LYS A 56 3.67 -11.39 11.74
C LYS A 56 2.42 -10.61 12.17
N THR A 57 2.60 -9.57 12.97
CA THR A 57 1.51 -8.67 13.37
C THR A 57 0.94 -7.93 12.16
N LEU A 58 1.83 -7.49 11.26
CA LEU A 58 1.47 -6.87 9.99
C LEU A 58 0.51 -7.74 9.17
N SER A 59 0.83 -9.01 9.05
CA SER A 59 -0.02 -9.98 8.34
C SER A 59 -1.38 -10.24 8.99
N GLY A 60 -1.53 -9.96 10.29
CA GLY A 60 -2.74 -10.20 11.06
C GLY A 60 -3.79 -9.10 10.97
N VAL A 61 -3.38 -7.85 10.70
CA VAL A 61 -4.29 -6.70 10.54
C VAL A 61 -4.71 -6.52 9.08
N LEU A 62 -3.81 -6.85 8.16
CA LEU A 62 -4.04 -6.68 6.72
C LEU A 62 -5.04 -7.72 6.16
N ARG A 63 -5.81 -7.28 5.18
CA ARG A 63 -6.83 -8.08 4.48
C ARG A 63 -6.19 -9.07 3.52
N ASP A 64 -6.95 -10.07 3.12
CA ASP A 64 -6.53 -11.08 2.14
C ASP A 64 -6.19 -10.51 0.75
N SER A 65 -6.76 -9.34 0.43
CA SER A 65 -6.51 -8.58 -0.79
C SER A 65 -5.23 -7.76 -0.74
N ASP A 66 -4.70 -7.50 0.45
CA ASP A 66 -3.55 -6.64 0.64
C ASP A 66 -2.27 -7.39 0.31
N VAL A 67 -1.30 -6.65 -0.22
CA VAL A 67 -0.02 -7.19 -0.67
C VAL A 67 1.11 -6.59 0.15
N VAL A 68 2.02 -7.46 0.58
CA VAL A 68 3.23 -7.10 1.33
C VAL A 68 4.46 -7.54 0.54
N SER A 69 5.39 -6.63 0.32
CA SER A 69 6.73 -6.91 -0.19
C SER A 69 7.78 -6.27 0.71
N VAL A 70 8.93 -6.91 0.83
CA VAL A 70 10.04 -6.42 1.67
C VAL A 70 11.29 -6.29 0.83
N LYS A 71 11.98 -5.15 0.96
CA LYS A 71 13.30 -4.90 0.36
C LYS A 71 14.13 -4.08 1.32
N ASN A 72 15.27 -4.61 1.73
CA ASN A 72 16.12 -4.03 2.77
C ASN A 72 15.28 -3.75 4.05
N ASP A 73 15.41 -2.55 4.61
CA ASP A 73 14.64 -2.09 5.77
C ASP A 73 13.26 -1.52 5.40
N PHE A 74 12.81 -1.67 4.15
CA PHE A 74 11.53 -1.16 3.68
C PHE A 74 10.49 -2.26 3.51
N VAL A 75 9.30 -2.00 4.03
CA VAL A 75 8.10 -2.81 3.81
C VAL A 75 7.12 -2.03 2.95
N TYR A 76 6.76 -2.60 1.81
CA TYR A 76 5.84 -2.04 0.84
C TYR A 76 4.49 -2.73 1.01
N LEU A 77 3.48 -1.92 1.28
CA LEU A 77 2.09 -2.34 1.37
C LEU A 77 1.34 -1.80 0.18
N PHE A 78 0.68 -2.69 -0.57
CA PHE A 78 -0.32 -2.28 -1.55
C PHE A 78 -1.70 -2.65 -1.01
N LEU A 79 -2.54 -1.63 -0.83
CA LEU A 79 -3.85 -1.69 -0.18
C LEU A 79 -4.95 -1.35 -1.21
N PRO A 80 -5.39 -2.32 -2.03
CA PRO A 80 -6.47 -2.09 -2.98
C PRO A 80 -7.79 -1.80 -2.24
N GLY A 81 -8.56 -0.85 -2.74
CA GLY A 81 -9.85 -0.48 -2.14
C GLY A 81 -9.73 0.27 -0.82
N THR A 82 -8.57 0.87 -0.55
CA THR A 82 -8.28 1.61 0.67
C THR A 82 -7.88 3.03 0.29
N ASP A 83 -8.55 4.02 0.86
CA ASP A 83 -8.24 5.44 0.69
C ASP A 83 -7.17 5.89 1.70
N PHE A 84 -6.90 7.21 1.73
CA PHE A 84 -5.89 7.76 2.62
C PHE A 84 -6.25 7.60 4.10
N GLU A 85 -7.51 7.87 4.46
CA GLU A 85 -7.97 7.73 5.85
C GLU A 85 -7.92 6.27 6.32
N GLY A 86 -8.36 5.33 5.49
CA GLY A 86 -8.25 3.90 5.77
C GLY A 86 -6.81 3.44 5.93
N SER A 87 -5.90 3.95 5.10
CA SER A 87 -4.47 3.66 5.22
C SER A 87 -3.89 4.24 6.52
N MET A 88 -4.26 5.47 6.87
CA MET A 88 -3.86 6.11 8.13
C MET A 88 -4.37 5.36 9.36
N ASN A 89 -5.60 4.83 9.32
CA ASN A 89 -6.15 4.03 10.42
C ASN A 89 -5.37 2.72 10.60
N ILE A 90 -5.11 1.99 9.50
CA ILE A 90 -4.30 0.77 9.54
C ILE A 90 -2.92 1.07 10.15
N ILE A 91 -2.26 2.15 9.71
CA ILE A 91 -0.95 2.53 10.24
C ILE A 91 -1.01 3.03 11.68
N GLY A 92 -2.09 3.71 12.06
CA GLY A 92 -2.37 4.13 13.43
C GLY A 92 -2.38 2.93 14.38
N ASP A 93 -3.15 1.89 14.02
CA ASP A 93 -3.22 0.64 14.78
C ASP A 93 -1.83 0.01 14.94
N PHE A 94 -0.99 0.01 13.88
CA PHE A 94 0.39 -0.48 13.99
C PHE A 94 1.27 0.38 14.89
N LYS A 95 1.10 1.69 14.84
CA LYS A 95 1.92 2.62 15.60
C LYS A 95 1.66 2.52 17.10
N GLU A 96 0.45 2.17 17.52
CA GLU A 96 0.12 1.95 18.94
C GLU A 96 0.96 0.81 19.57
N PHE A 97 1.29 -0.23 18.81
CA PHE A 97 2.07 -1.37 19.30
C PHE A 97 3.58 -1.24 19.03
N TYR A 98 3.95 -0.49 17.99
CA TYR A 98 5.30 -0.41 17.47
C TYR A 98 5.78 1.04 17.33
N GLU A 99 5.48 1.86 18.34
CA GLU A 99 5.98 3.22 18.40
C GLU A 99 7.51 3.24 18.29
N ASP A 100 8.05 4.19 17.52
CA ASP A 100 9.48 4.34 17.20
C ASP A 100 10.18 3.18 16.46
N VAL A 101 9.44 2.13 16.08
CA VAL A 101 9.98 0.99 15.32
C VAL A 101 10.11 1.31 13.85
N PHE A 102 9.21 2.12 13.31
CA PHE A 102 9.17 2.48 11.89
C PHE A 102 8.73 3.92 11.66
N ASP A 103 9.18 4.50 10.56
CA ASP A 103 8.50 5.65 9.95
C ASP A 103 7.68 5.18 8.74
N TYR A 104 6.74 5.99 8.27
CA TYR A 104 5.93 5.64 7.11
C TYR A 104 5.70 6.81 6.14
N ILE A 105 5.38 6.48 4.90
CA ILE A 105 4.78 7.37 3.89
C ILE A 105 3.59 6.65 3.24
N ILE A 106 2.58 7.42 2.86
CA ILE A 106 1.36 6.93 2.23
C ILE A 106 1.15 7.74 0.96
N SER A 107 0.84 7.06 -0.14
CA SER A 107 0.27 7.67 -1.34
C SER A 107 -1.04 6.96 -1.65
N SER A 108 -2.10 7.73 -1.87
CA SER A 108 -3.44 7.22 -2.13
C SER A 108 -4.00 7.91 -3.36
N THR A 109 -4.55 7.14 -4.28
CA THR A 109 -5.02 7.65 -5.57
C THR A 109 -6.39 7.09 -5.92
N ILE A 110 -7.25 7.95 -6.45
CA ILE A 110 -8.52 7.51 -7.01
C ILE A 110 -8.25 6.81 -8.34
N LEU A 111 -8.77 5.59 -8.49
CA LEU A 111 -8.56 4.73 -9.64
C LEU A 111 -8.98 5.36 -10.98
N LYS A 112 -9.97 6.26 -10.96
CA LYS A 112 -10.43 7.02 -12.14
C LYS A 112 -9.40 8.04 -12.63
N ASP A 113 -8.61 8.59 -11.71
CA ASP A 113 -7.56 9.58 -11.99
C ASP A 113 -6.22 8.92 -12.28
N LEU A 114 -6.06 7.66 -11.85
CA LEU A 114 -4.87 6.86 -12.11
C LEU A 114 -4.76 6.52 -13.60
N LYS A 115 -3.89 7.21 -14.33
CA LYS A 115 -3.60 6.89 -15.73
C LYS A 115 -2.61 5.73 -15.83
N ASN A 116 -1.51 5.83 -15.09
CA ASN A 116 -0.44 4.85 -15.07
C ASN A 116 -0.01 4.57 -13.63
N VAL A 117 0.23 3.30 -13.29
CA VAL A 117 0.83 2.85 -12.03
C VAL A 117 2.17 3.53 -11.75
N ALA A 118 2.94 3.86 -12.80
CA ALA A 118 4.19 4.60 -12.67
C ALA A 118 4.02 5.97 -11.99
N ASP A 119 2.85 6.61 -12.09
CA ASP A 119 2.59 7.91 -11.46
C ASP A 119 2.60 7.78 -9.92
N VAL A 120 1.96 6.73 -9.40
CA VAL A 120 1.90 6.44 -7.95
C VAL A 120 3.27 6.03 -7.43
N LEU A 121 3.98 5.18 -8.19
CA LEU A 121 5.35 4.78 -7.83
C LEU A 121 6.32 5.97 -7.83
N SER A 122 6.15 6.91 -8.75
CA SER A 122 6.94 8.14 -8.80
C SER A 122 6.61 9.07 -7.63
N GLU A 123 5.33 9.22 -7.30
CA GLU A 123 4.88 10.03 -6.16
C GLU A 123 5.46 9.48 -4.85
N ILE A 124 5.35 8.18 -4.62
CA ILE A 124 5.85 7.60 -3.37
C ILE A 124 7.37 7.60 -3.29
N SER A 125 8.05 7.48 -4.43
CA SER A 125 9.51 7.66 -4.51
C SER A 125 9.91 9.08 -4.14
N ARG A 126 9.18 10.10 -4.62
CA ARG A 126 9.40 11.49 -4.23
C ARG A 126 9.18 11.70 -2.73
N LEU A 127 8.08 11.19 -2.18
CA LEU A 127 7.80 11.27 -0.74
C LEU A 127 8.92 10.62 0.12
N ALA A 128 9.48 9.51 -0.35
CA ALA A 128 10.61 8.86 0.30
C ALA A 128 11.87 9.74 0.25
N ILE A 129 12.18 10.32 -0.91
CA ILE A 129 13.32 11.24 -1.08
C ILE A 129 13.18 12.48 -0.17
N ASP A 130 11.98 13.05 -0.08
CA ASP A 130 11.69 14.21 0.79
C ASP A 130 11.91 13.89 2.28
N LYS A 131 11.72 12.61 2.67
CA LYS A 131 12.07 12.10 4.00
C LYS A 131 13.54 11.68 4.15
N GLY A 132 14.36 11.83 3.11
CA GLY A 132 15.77 11.42 3.10
C GLY A 132 15.98 9.91 2.95
N TRP A 133 14.96 9.16 2.52
CA TRP A 133 15.06 7.71 2.33
C TRP A 133 15.65 7.36 0.96
N ARG A 134 16.27 6.18 0.87
CA ARG A 134 16.82 5.62 -0.38
C ARG A 134 16.20 4.24 -0.62
N LEU A 135 15.14 4.23 -1.44
CA LEU A 135 14.38 3.03 -1.82
C LEU A 135 15.13 2.13 -2.83
#